data_AF-O24094-F1
#
_entry.id   AF-O24094-F1
#
_cell.length_a   1.000
_cell.length_b   1.000
_cell.length_c   1.000
_cell.angle_alpha   90.00
_cell.angle_beta   90.00
_cell.angle_gamma   90.00
#
_symmetry.space_group_name_H-M   'P 1'
#
loop_
_entity.id
_entity.type
_entity.pdbx_description
1 polymer ?
#
loop_
_entity_poly.entity_id
_entity_poly.type
_entity_poly.pdbx_seq_one_letter_code
_entity_poly.pdbx_strand_id
1 'polypeptide(L)' 'MTYCANKFYNVLMFLCLAILLIFIWEVEAKVCEYPLSRTWFEEGQCFKDLCNTKCKEMIASYGSCQEDACVCAIYCY' A
#
# COMPACT_ATOMS: atom_id res chain seq x y z
N MET A 1 -37.27 26.68 -18.98
CA MET A 1 -36.49 25.44 -19.25
C MET A 1 -35.16 25.39 -18.50
N THR A 2 -34.65 26.51 -17.98
CA THR A 2 -33.38 26.62 -17.24
C THR A 2 -33.38 25.96 -15.86
N TYR A 3 -34.53 25.86 -15.19
CA TYR A 3 -34.63 25.28 -13.84
C TYR A 3 -34.40 23.76 -13.82
N CYS A 4 -34.88 23.04 -14.84
CA CYS A 4 -34.67 21.60 -14.98
C CYS A 4 -33.21 21.26 -15.31
N ALA A 5 -32.56 22.08 -16.15
CA ALA A 5 -31.16 21.91 -16.52
C ALA A 5 -30.23 22.06 -15.30
N ASN A 6 -30.50 23.03 -14.41
CA ASN A 6 -29.69 23.27 -13.23
C ASN A 6 -29.82 22.13 -12.20
N LYS A 7 -30.99 21.50 -12.10
CA LYS A 7 -31.23 20.34 -11.24
C LYS A 7 -30.49 19.10 -11.76
N PHE A 8 -30.50 18.89 -13.09
CA PHE A 8 -29.79 17.80 -13.74
C PHE A 8 -28.27 17.91 -13.56
N TYR A 9 -27.73 19.13 -13.69
CA TYR A 9 -26.29 19.38 -13.54
C TYR A 9 -25.79 19.05 -12.13
N ASN A 10 -26.56 19.43 -11.10
CA ASN A 10 -26.22 19.11 -9.71
C ASN A 10 -26.19 17.59 -9.47
N VAL A 11 -27.17 16.86 -9.98
CA VAL A 11 -27.20 15.39 -9.84
C VAL A 11 -25.99 14.75 -10.53
N LEU A 12 -25.66 15.22 -11.73
CA LEU A 12 -24.53 14.69 -12.51
C LEU A 12 -23.19 14.97 -11.82
N MET A 13 -23.04 16.17 -11.24
CA MET A 13 -21.84 16.55 -10.48
C MET A 13 -21.66 15.72 -9.20
N PHE A 14 -22.76 15.44 -8.48
CA PHE A 14 -22.76 14.51 -7.35
C PHE A 14 -22.39 13.08 -7.77
N LEU A 15 -22.89 12.63 -8.92
CA LEU A 15 -22.56 11.31 -9.48
C LEU A 15 -21.07 11.19 -9.82
N CYS A 16 -20.49 12.22 -10.44
CA CYS A 16 -19.05 12.27 -10.71
C CYS A 16 -18.21 12.23 -9.43
N LEU A 17 -18.61 12.98 -8.40
CA LEU A 17 -17.95 12.94 -7.08
C LEU A 17 -18.02 11.54 -6.45
N ALA A 18 -19.18 10.89 -6.50
CA ALA A 18 -19.33 9.54 -5.98
C ALA A 18 -18.43 8.54 -6.73
N ILE A 19 -18.38 8.62 -8.06
CA ILE A 19 -17.52 7.78 -8.90
C ILE A 19 -16.03 8.01 -8.55
N LEU A 20 -15.60 9.26 -8.40
CA LEU A 20 -14.22 9.58 -8.01
C LEU A 20 -13.85 8.99 -6.64
N LEU A 21 -14.77 9.06 -5.66
CA LEU A 21 -14.55 8.47 -4.35
C LEU A 21 -14.42 6.94 -4.40
N ILE A 22 -15.23 6.27 -5.23
CA ILE A 22 -15.13 4.82 -5.45
C ILE A 22 -13.77 4.46 -6.06
N PHE A 23 -13.31 5.20 -7.08
CA PHE A 23 -12.00 4.95 -7.70
C PHE A 23 -10.82 5.20 -6.75
N ILE A 24 -10.93 6.16 -5.82
CA ILE A 24 -9.89 6.38 -4.80
C ILE A 24 -9.81 5.20 -3.83
N TRP A 25 -10.92 4.54 -3.54
CA TRP A 25 -10.98 3.40 -2.63
C TRP A 25 -10.53 2.09 -3.27
N GLU A 26 -10.68 1.93 -4.59
CA GLU A 26 -10.26 0.69 -5.30
C GLU A 26 -8.74 0.57 -5.52
N VAL A 27 -7.93 1.58 -5.17
CA VAL A 27 -6.46 1.46 -5.21
C VAL A 27 -5.91 1.03 -3.85
N GLU A 28 -6.45 -0.04 -3.28
CA GLU A 28 -5.74 -0.75 -2.22
C GLU A 28 -4.55 -1.47 -2.85
N ALA A 29 -3.39 -0.82 -2.80
CA ALA A 29 -2.14 -1.45 -3.21
C ALA A 29 -1.92 -2.69 -2.34
N LYS A 30 -1.98 -3.87 -2.96
CA LYS A 30 -1.87 -5.14 -2.26
C LYS A 30 -0.48 -5.26 -1.66
N VAL A 31 -0.38 -5.21 -0.33
CA VAL A 31 0.89 -5.41 0.36
C VAL A 31 1.17 -6.90 0.42
N CYS A 32 2.26 -7.33 -0.22
CA CYS A 32 2.82 -8.66 -0.05
C CYS A 32 3.95 -8.64 0.97
N GLU A 33 4.05 -9.73 1.70
CA GLU A 33 5.17 -10.01 2.58
C GLU A 33 6.16 -10.90 1.84
N TYR A 34 7.42 -10.45 1.74
CA TYR A 34 8.52 -11.22 1.20
C TYR A 34 9.49 -11.54 2.33
N PRO A 35 9.65 -12.82 2.72
CA PRO A 35 10.60 -13.21 3.74
C PRO A 35 12.03 -13.10 3.18
N LEU A 36 12.87 -12.35 3.86
CA LEU A 36 14.31 -12.36 3.67
C LEU A 36 14.92 -13.56 4.40
N SER A 37 15.84 -14.23 3.70
CA SER A 37 16.62 -15.34 4.25
C SER A 37 17.32 -14.93 5.55
N ARG A 38 17.30 -15.83 6.56
CA ARG A 38 18.05 -15.69 7.82
C ARG A 38 19.56 -15.47 7.61
N THR A 39 20.09 -15.81 6.43
CA THR A 39 21.53 -15.69 6.10
C THR A 39 22.03 -14.25 5.99
N TRP A 40 21.16 -13.26 5.98
CA TRP A 40 21.54 -11.84 5.88
C TRP A 40 21.84 -11.19 7.23
N PHE A 41 21.55 -11.89 8.33
CA PHE A 41 21.71 -11.38 9.68
C PHE A 41 22.81 -12.16 10.39
N GLU A 42 23.77 -11.44 10.97
CA GLU A 42 24.80 -12.03 11.83
C GLU A 42 24.09 -12.80 12.97
N GLU A 43 24.46 -14.07 13.15
CA GLU A 43 23.94 -14.98 14.18
C GLU A 43 22.47 -15.42 14.03
N GLY A 44 21.83 -15.13 12.90
CA GLY A 44 20.41 -15.49 12.70
C GLY A 44 19.44 -14.65 13.55
N GLN A 45 19.92 -13.57 14.17
CA GLN A 45 19.10 -12.64 14.93
C GLN A 45 18.57 -11.53 14.00
N CYS A 46 17.25 -11.41 13.90
CA CYS A 46 16.67 -10.32 13.14
C CYS A 46 16.72 -9.01 13.94
N PHE A 47 17.49 -8.04 13.44
CA PHE A 47 17.49 -6.66 13.95
C PHE A 47 16.54 -5.80 13.13
N LYS A 48 15.54 -5.20 13.79
CA LYS A 48 14.47 -4.42 13.12
C LYS A 48 15.02 -3.29 12.25
N ASP A 49 15.98 -2.51 12.74
CA ASP A 49 16.52 -1.36 11.99
C ASP A 49 17.34 -1.81 10.77
N LEU A 50 18.12 -2.88 10.92
CA LEU A 50 18.88 -3.48 9.82
C LEU A 50 17.93 -4.10 8.79
N CYS A 51 16.91 -4.83 9.25
CA CYS A 51 15.87 -5.43 8.43
C CYS A 51 15.13 -4.36 7.62
N ASN A 52 14.70 -3.29 8.26
CA ASN A 52 14.02 -2.18 7.57
C ASN A 52 14.93 -1.50 6.54
N THR A 53 16.21 -1.32 6.86
CA THR A 53 17.20 -0.74 5.93
C THR A 53 17.40 -1.62 4.71
N LYS A 54 17.59 -2.93 4.92
CA LYS A 54 17.74 -3.92 3.84
C LYS A 54 16.49 -4.06 2.98
N CYS A 55 15.31 -4.04 3.60
CA CYS A 55 14.04 -4.04 2.88
C CYS A 55 13.89 -2.79 2.01
N LYS A 56 14.27 -1.61 2.50
CA LYS A 56 14.26 -0.37 1.71
C LYS A 56 15.26 -0.40 0.54
N GLU A 57 16.43 -1.03 0.70
CA GLU A 57 17.37 -1.27 -0.41
C GLU A 57 16.74 -2.13 -1.52
N MET A 58 15.82 -3.04 -1.16
CA MET A 58 15.08 -3.91 -2.09
C MET A 58 13.76 -3.31 -2.60
N ILE A 59 13.58 -1.99 -2.47
CA ILE A 59 12.37 -1.28 -2.95
C ILE A 59 11.11 -1.71 -2.16
N ALA A 60 11.27 -2.27 -0.96
CA ALA A 60 10.17 -2.51 -0.05
C ALA A 60 9.80 -1.24 0.74
N SER A 61 8.55 -1.17 1.19
CA SER A 61 8.02 -0.03 1.93
C SER A 61 8.46 -0.03 3.39
N TYR A 62 8.47 -1.22 4.01
CA TYR A 62 8.95 -1.41 5.36
C TYR A 62 9.54 -2.82 5.53
N GLY A 63 10.40 -2.99 6.53
CA GLY A 63 10.87 -4.29 6.99
C GLY A 63 10.58 -4.49 8.48
N SER A 64 10.23 -5.72 8.87
CA SER A 64 10.02 -6.09 10.27
C SER A 64 10.56 -7.49 10.58
N CYS A 65 10.76 -7.79 11.85
CA CYS A 65 11.24 -9.09 12.29
C CYS A 65 10.09 -9.97 12.75
N GLN A 66 10.02 -11.19 12.22
CA GLN A 66 9.01 -12.20 12.56
C GLN A 66 9.72 -13.54 12.76
N GLU A 67 9.65 -14.10 13.98
CA GLU A 67 10.18 -15.44 14.32
C GLU A 67 11.60 -15.71 13.78
N ASP A 68 12.51 -14.75 14.04
CA ASP A 68 13.93 -14.76 13.63
C ASP A 68 14.19 -14.60 12.12
N ALA A 69 13.17 -14.27 11.32
CA ALA A 69 13.32 -13.87 9.93
C ALA A 69 12.99 -12.39 9.75
N CYS A 70 13.68 -11.73 8.82
CA CYS A 70 13.28 -10.41 8.37
C CYS A 70 12.22 -10.56 7.28
N VAL A 71 11.14 -9.78 7.37
CA VAL A 71 10.03 -9.78 6.43
C VAL A 71 9.90 -8.38 5.85
N CYS A 72 9.97 -8.27 4.53
CA CYS A 72 9.77 -7.03 3.81
C CYS A 72 8.34 -6.92 3.30
N ALA A 73 7.73 -5.77 3.48
CA ALA A 73 6.45 -5.45 2.88
C ALA A 73 6.64 -4.69 1.57
N ILE A 74 6.19 -5.30 0.48
CA ILE A 74 6.32 -4.79 -0.88
C ILE A 74 4.92 -4.62 -1.47
N TYR A 75 4.70 -3.59 -2.28
CA TYR A 75 3.46 -3.49 -3.06
C TYR A 75 3.51 -4.45 -4.24
N CYS A 76 2.61 -5.43 -4.25
CA CYS A 76 2.37 -6.29 -5.38
C CYS A 76 1.20 -5.77 -6.22
N TYR A 77 1.27 -6.01 -7.52
CA TYR A 77 0.16 -5.88 -8.46
C TYR A 77 -0.49 -7.26 -8.68
#